data_AF-G1WCW3-F1
#
_entry.id   AF-G1WCW3-F1
#
_cell.length_a   1.000
_cell.length_b   1.000
_cell.length_c   1.000
_cell.angle_alpha   90.00
_cell.angle_beta   90.00
_cell.angle_gamma   90.00
#
_symmetry.space_group_name_H-M   'P 1'
#
loop_
_entity.id
_entity.type
_entity.pdbx_description
1 polymer ?
#
loop_
_entity_poly.entity_id
_entity_poly.type
_entity_poly.pdbx_seq_one_letter_code
_entity_poly.pdbx_strand_id
1 'polypeptide(L)'
;MLFQTDEKSPFLSREWGFFVGYYSQRSFIIKLFLLCHLVLFELPISAQNNITSEEKQSVWIEQVLASTALSHAWIGAPMTDSTSQVWFRRTYIHAQRPKRAWLNVATTGYIEVYVNGYNVLKSKRWPYRMQPNDDQPLYASLDVTRLLQPDSNTIAVWFSPAFPHLQAQQIAISYHGEQAEGTPFSFVSDDSWLTRHANVALTKGHSEIFRAPSPEEQQWNTNECALALWQPALPSQHKSMQSGGDFNTIHASEHITHIFRPDYLVVQGDTVCFIFPQAFYGYARVTFRHTHPQEWVNINGLHYQCSGETDEQAYRKFTLQPIHRLWITGDRAFKSEQIEKVEGIEVCPTLSYKWHD
;
A
#
# COMPACT_ATOMS: atom_id res chain seq x y z
N MET A 1 -11.30 -55.43 -25.98
CA MET A 1 -10.16 -55.11 -26.88
C MET A 1 -9.00 -54.73 -25.95
N LEU A 2 -7.98 -55.54 -25.62
CA LEU A 2 -7.09 -56.39 -26.45
C LEU A 2 -6.59 -55.58 -27.66
N PHE A 3 -5.32 -55.25 -27.90
CA PHE A 3 -3.97 -55.73 -27.50
C PHE A 3 -2.96 -54.55 -27.72
N GLN A 4 -1.87 -54.38 -26.93
CA GLN A 4 -0.45 -54.77 -27.21
C GLN A 4 0.19 -53.96 -28.37
N THR A 5 1.41 -53.41 -28.30
CA THR A 5 2.70 -54.14 -28.14
C THR A 5 3.88 -53.26 -27.67
N ASP A 6 4.71 -53.91 -26.85
CA ASP A 6 6.14 -53.70 -26.55
C ASP A 6 7.03 -53.65 -27.80
N GLU A 7 8.18 -52.96 -27.75
CA GLU A 7 9.49 -53.56 -28.13
C GLU A 7 10.72 -52.73 -27.70
N LYS A 8 11.82 -53.47 -27.50
CA LYS A 8 13.03 -53.15 -26.74
C LYS A 8 14.21 -52.65 -27.60
N SER A 9 15.16 -51.99 -26.93
CA SER A 9 16.60 -51.72 -27.20
C SER A 9 17.44 -52.94 -27.70
N PRO A 10 18.81 -52.92 -27.81
CA PRO A 10 19.89 -51.92 -28.04
C PRO A 10 20.95 -52.38 -29.11
N PHE A 11 22.05 -51.64 -29.38
CA PHE A 11 23.48 -52.10 -29.44
C PHE A 11 24.49 -51.14 -30.12
N LEU A 12 25.75 -51.22 -29.67
CA LEU A 12 27.00 -50.50 -30.04
C LEU A 12 27.69 -50.97 -31.34
N SER A 13 28.53 -50.10 -31.96
CA SER A 13 29.88 -50.39 -32.53
C SER A 13 30.48 -49.13 -33.23
N ARG A 14 31.71 -48.66 -32.87
CA ARG A 14 33.04 -48.74 -33.57
C ARG A 14 33.11 -47.96 -34.92
N GLU A 15 34.14 -47.18 -35.33
CA GLU A 15 35.59 -47.22 -35.12
C GLU A 15 36.39 -46.07 -35.87
N TRP A 16 37.62 -45.78 -35.39
CA TRP A 16 38.91 -45.29 -35.98
C TRP A 16 39.15 -43.98 -36.80
N GLY A 17 40.25 -43.28 -36.43
CA GLY A 17 41.15 -42.54 -37.33
C GLY A 17 42.10 -41.51 -36.66
N PHE A 18 43.39 -41.82 -36.48
CA PHE A 18 44.50 -40.95 -36.01
C PHE A 18 45.61 -40.88 -37.09
N PHE A 19 46.40 -39.77 -37.12
CA PHE A 19 47.86 -39.58 -37.42
C PHE A 19 48.16 -38.22 -38.13
N VAL A 20 48.83 -37.24 -37.47
CA VAL A 20 50.27 -36.83 -37.48
C VAL A 20 50.69 -35.79 -38.55
N GLY A 21 51.37 -34.72 -38.13
CA GLY A 21 52.14 -33.79 -38.99
C GLY A 21 52.84 -32.65 -38.23
N TYR A 22 54.10 -32.37 -38.58
CA TYR A 22 55.18 -31.70 -37.81
C TYR A 22 55.31 -30.16 -37.93
N TYR A 23 56.14 -29.60 -37.03
CA TYR A 23 56.70 -28.24 -36.79
C TYR A 23 57.25 -27.38 -37.97
N SER A 24 57.27 -26.03 -37.78
CA SER A 24 58.40 -25.08 -38.06
C SER A 24 58.01 -23.63 -37.62
N GLN A 25 58.48 -23.03 -36.51
CA GLN A 25 59.74 -22.29 -36.20
C GLN A 25 59.98 -20.90 -36.85
N ARG A 26 60.50 -19.96 -36.02
CA ARG A 26 60.97 -18.55 -36.21
C ARG A 26 59.97 -17.43 -35.82
N SER A 27 60.27 -16.41 -35.00
CA SER A 27 61.53 -15.90 -34.41
C SER A 27 61.28 -14.85 -33.29
N PHE A 28 61.98 -14.95 -32.13
CA PHE A 28 62.77 -13.92 -31.39
C PHE A 28 62.18 -12.48 -31.18
N ILE A 29 62.24 -11.74 -30.03
CA ILE A 29 63.22 -11.60 -28.92
C ILE A 29 62.63 -10.82 -27.72
N ILE A 30 63.20 -11.12 -26.54
CA ILE A 30 63.07 -10.56 -25.19
C ILE A 30 63.69 -9.14 -25.03
N LYS A 31 63.09 -8.23 -24.23
CA LYS A 31 63.77 -7.51 -23.12
C LYS A 31 62.83 -6.64 -22.28
N LEU A 32 63.13 -6.66 -20.98
CA LEU A 32 62.41 -6.24 -19.78
C LEU A 32 62.97 -4.89 -19.26
N PHE A 33 62.19 -4.22 -18.38
CA PHE A 33 62.53 -3.07 -17.50
C PHE A 33 62.46 -1.64 -18.12
N LEU A 34 61.91 -0.59 -17.48
CA LEU A 34 61.55 -0.34 -16.08
C LEU A 34 60.54 0.86 -16.03
N LEU A 35 59.42 0.64 -15.32
CA LEU A 35 58.68 1.49 -14.37
C LEU A 35 58.56 3.03 -14.51
N CYS A 36 57.33 3.50 -14.18
CA CYS A 36 56.93 4.81 -13.62
C CYS A 36 56.64 6.01 -14.55
N HIS A 37 55.38 6.14 -14.99
CA HIS A 37 54.34 7.01 -14.37
C HIS A 37 53.24 7.37 -15.41
N LEU A 38 52.04 6.82 -15.23
CA LEU A 38 50.78 7.58 -15.07
C LEU A 38 49.59 6.61 -15.06
N VAL A 39 49.10 6.38 -13.85
CA VAL A 39 47.81 5.77 -13.54
C VAL A 39 46.72 6.76 -13.93
N LEU A 40 45.84 6.41 -14.87
CA LEU A 40 44.46 6.90 -14.92
C LEU A 40 43.55 5.85 -15.59
N PHE A 41 42.66 5.29 -14.77
CA PHE A 41 41.36 4.68 -15.06
C PHE A 41 41.24 3.52 -16.07
N GLU A 42 41.27 2.30 -15.54
CA GLU A 42 40.14 1.38 -15.74
C GLU A 42 39.80 0.74 -14.39
N LEU A 43 38.59 1.00 -13.88
CA LEU A 43 38.01 0.23 -12.78
C LEU A 43 37.60 -1.14 -13.34
N PRO A 44 37.97 -2.27 -12.71
CA PRO A 44 37.60 -3.58 -13.21
C PRO A 44 36.10 -3.82 -12.98
N ILE A 45 35.41 -4.22 -14.05
CA ILE A 45 34.00 -4.63 -14.16
C ILE A 45 33.58 -5.69 -13.11
N SER A 46 34.54 -6.32 -12.43
CA SER A 46 34.34 -7.24 -11.30
C SER A 46 33.71 -6.57 -10.06
N ALA A 47 34.03 -5.30 -9.78
CA ALA A 47 33.52 -4.61 -8.60
C ALA A 47 32.02 -4.26 -8.72
N GLN A 48 31.53 -3.88 -9.90
CA GLN A 48 30.11 -3.59 -10.12
C GLN A 48 29.20 -4.83 -9.97
N ASN A 49 29.68 -6.00 -10.41
CA ASN A 49 28.89 -7.24 -10.33
C ASN A 49 28.83 -7.79 -8.90
N ASN A 50 29.89 -7.64 -8.11
CA ASN A 50 29.87 -8.03 -6.70
C ASN A 50 29.02 -7.09 -5.83
N ILE A 51 29.08 -5.78 -6.07
CA ILE A 51 28.24 -4.80 -5.36
C ILE A 51 26.75 -5.08 -5.63
N THR A 52 26.38 -5.34 -6.89
CA THR A 52 24.97 -5.64 -7.23
C THR A 52 24.49 -7.00 -6.74
N SER A 53 25.37 -8.01 -6.59
CA SER A 53 25.00 -9.29 -5.99
C SER A 53 24.87 -9.22 -4.47
N GLU A 54 25.79 -8.50 -3.80
CA GLU A 54 25.74 -8.30 -2.35
C GLU A 54 24.55 -7.42 -1.96
N GLU A 55 24.25 -6.36 -2.71
CA GLU A 55 23.04 -5.55 -2.52
C GLU A 55 21.77 -6.38 -2.69
N LYS A 56 21.68 -7.19 -3.75
CA LYS A 56 20.53 -8.09 -3.95
C LYS A 56 20.39 -9.11 -2.84
N GLN A 57 21.49 -9.69 -2.37
CA GLN A 57 21.49 -10.67 -1.28
C GLN A 57 21.09 -10.02 0.06
N SER A 58 21.55 -8.80 0.31
CA SER A 58 21.20 -8.00 1.50
C SER A 58 19.72 -7.64 1.51
N VAL A 59 19.19 -7.15 0.39
CA VAL A 59 17.75 -6.85 0.21
C VAL A 59 16.89 -8.11 0.42
N TRP A 60 17.35 -9.26 -0.09
CA TRP A 60 16.62 -10.53 0.06
C TRP A 60 16.59 -10.98 1.53
N ILE A 61 17.70 -10.85 2.27
CA ILE A 61 17.77 -11.19 3.70
C ILE A 61 16.87 -10.25 4.52
N GLU A 62 16.88 -8.95 4.24
CA GLU A 62 16.00 -7.97 4.92
C GLU A 62 14.52 -8.27 4.67
N GLN A 63 14.14 -8.60 3.43
CA GLN A 63 12.77 -8.99 3.09
C GLN A 63 12.32 -10.28 3.81
N VAL A 64 13.19 -11.29 3.89
CA VAL A 64 12.87 -12.56 4.59
C VAL A 64 12.76 -12.34 6.10
N LEU A 65 13.67 -11.56 6.69
CA LEU A 65 13.61 -11.21 8.12
C LEU A 65 12.34 -10.42 8.43
N ALA A 66 11.99 -9.45 7.58
CA ALA A 66 10.77 -8.68 7.76
C ALA A 66 9.49 -9.50 7.51
N SER A 67 9.51 -10.46 6.57
CA SER A 67 8.42 -11.44 6.40
C SER A 67 8.17 -12.23 7.67
N THR A 68 9.26 -12.69 8.29
CA THR A 68 9.22 -13.53 9.49
C THR A 68 8.81 -12.72 10.72
N ALA A 69 9.18 -11.44 10.74
CA ALA A 69 8.75 -10.49 11.75
C ALA A 69 7.23 -10.22 11.68
N LEU A 70 6.66 -10.08 10.48
CA LEU A 70 5.24 -9.80 10.29
C LEU A 70 4.31 -10.94 10.75
N SER A 71 4.73 -12.20 10.65
CA SER A 71 3.91 -13.35 11.08
C SER A 71 3.60 -13.36 12.58
N HIS A 72 4.36 -12.61 13.38
CA HIS A 72 4.22 -12.49 14.83
C HIS A 72 3.79 -11.10 15.31
N ALA A 73 3.64 -10.14 14.39
CA ALA A 73 3.42 -8.73 14.72
C ALA A 73 1.98 -8.26 14.50
N TRP A 74 1.03 -9.18 14.35
CA TRP A 74 -0.37 -8.83 14.12
C TRP A 74 -0.97 -8.11 15.32
N ILE A 75 -1.59 -6.96 15.06
CA ILE A 75 -2.33 -6.18 16.03
C ILE A 75 -3.74 -5.88 15.51
N GLY A 76 -4.65 -5.61 16.45
CA GLY A 76 -6.01 -5.14 16.18
C GLY A 76 -6.44 -4.10 17.20
N ALA A 77 -7.56 -3.43 16.95
CA ALA A 77 -8.16 -2.52 17.93
C ALA A 77 -9.15 -3.24 18.87
N PRO A 78 -9.29 -2.76 20.12
CA PRO A 78 -10.34 -3.23 21.02
C PRO A 78 -11.72 -2.81 20.52
N MET A 79 -12.75 -3.58 20.88
CA MET A 79 -14.18 -3.25 20.69
C MET A 79 -14.63 -2.97 19.24
N THR A 80 -13.98 -3.59 18.24
CA THR A 80 -14.38 -3.45 16.83
C THR A 80 -15.45 -4.44 16.40
N ASP A 81 -16.33 -4.00 15.50
CA ASP A 81 -17.21 -4.86 14.71
C ASP A 81 -16.79 -4.90 13.23
N SER A 82 -17.53 -5.64 12.39
CA SER A 82 -17.21 -5.77 10.95
C SER A 82 -17.44 -4.50 10.14
N THR A 83 -17.88 -3.41 10.76
CA THR A 83 -18.08 -2.10 10.13
C THR A 83 -17.14 -1.02 10.62
N SER A 84 -16.42 -1.29 11.71
CA SER A 84 -15.56 -0.32 12.38
C SER A 84 -14.31 -0.03 11.56
N GLN A 85 -14.14 1.22 11.10
CA GLN A 85 -12.85 1.69 10.63
C GLN A 85 -12.03 2.22 11.81
N VAL A 86 -10.71 2.03 11.74
CA VAL A 86 -9.81 2.23 12.86
C VAL A 86 -8.55 2.94 12.40
N TRP A 87 -8.06 3.86 13.22
CA TRP A 87 -6.73 4.43 13.08
C TRP A 87 -5.75 3.74 14.02
N PHE A 88 -4.59 3.40 13.48
CA PHE A 88 -3.42 2.90 14.19
C PHE A 88 -2.31 3.92 14.08
N ARG A 89 -1.51 4.12 15.14
CA ARG A 89 -0.32 4.96 15.05
C ARG A 89 0.78 4.59 16.03
N ARG A 90 2.01 4.94 15.68
CA ARG A 90 3.19 4.90 16.53
C ARG A 90 4.17 6.00 16.14
N THR A 91 4.76 6.68 17.12
CA THR A 91 5.86 7.64 16.90
C THR A 91 7.19 7.00 17.31
N TYR A 92 8.18 7.08 16.44
CA TYR A 92 9.55 6.62 16.65
C TYR A 92 10.49 7.82 16.76
N ILE A 93 11.41 7.79 17.73
CA ILE A 93 12.38 8.85 17.96
C ILE A 93 13.74 8.42 17.40
N HIS A 94 14.32 9.24 16.53
CA HIS A 94 15.64 9.08 15.95
C HIS A 94 16.48 10.34 16.19
N ALA A 95 17.72 10.20 16.66
CA ALA A 95 18.59 11.35 16.93
C ALA A 95 18.85 12.24 15.70
N GLN A 96 18.90 11.63 14.51
CA GLN A 96 19.01 12.30 13.22
C GLN A 96 18.04 11.65 12.23
N ARG A 97 17.77 12.33 11.11
CA ARG A 97 16.96 11.76 10.03
C ARG A 97 17.59 10.44 9.55
N PRO A 98 16.87 9.31 9.57
CA PRO A 98 17.40 8.05 9.04
C PRO A 98 17.78 8.16 7.57
N LYS A 99 18.83 7.43 7.17
CA LYS A 99 19.38 7.47 5.82
C LYS A 99 18.47 6.78 4.81
N ARG A 100 17.90 5.64 5.20
CA ARG A 100 16.94 4.86 4.41
C ARG A 100 16.04 4.07 5.34
N ALA A 101 14.77 3.89 4.97
CA ALA A 101 13.87 3.01 5.70
C ALA A 101 12.70 2.53 4.84
N TRP A 102 12.19 1.36 5.22
CA TRP A 102 11.06 0.69 4.60
C TRP A 102 10.00 0.32 5.63
N LEU A 103 8.75 0.33 5.18
CA LEU A 103 7.62 -0.25 5.88
C LEU A 103 7.15 -1.49 5.14
N ASN A 104 7.25 -2.64 5.80
CA ASN A 104 6.56 -3.83 5.35
C ASN A 104 5.24 -3.93 6.10
N VAL A 105 4.14 -4.00 5.37
CA VAL A 105 2.78 -3.94 5.91
C VAL A 105 2.02 -5.17 5.46
N ALA A 106 1.35 -5.84 6.40
CA ALA A 106 0.37 -6.87 6.15
C ALA A 106 -1.02 -6.40 6.62
N THR A 107 -2.08 -6.75 5.89
CA THR A 107 -3.45 -6.43 6.30
C THR A 107 -4.47 -7.45 5.81
N THR A 108 -5.52 -7.66 6.62
CA THR A 108 -6.72 -8.45 6.27
C THR A 108 -7.86 -7.59 5.71
N GLY A 109 -7.72 -6.26 5.73
CA GLY A 109 -8.72 -5.31 5.26
C GLY A 109 -8.18 -4.43 4.14
N TYR A 110 -8.73 -3.22 4.05
CA TYR A 110 -8.22 -2.12 3.24
C TYR A 110 -7.52 -1.11 4.14
N ILE A 111 -6.45 -0.49 3.66
CA ILE A 111 -5.69 0.50 4.40
C ILE A 111 -5.28 1.72 3.57
N GLU A 112 -5.12 2.85 4.25
CA GLU A 112 -4.24 3.94 3.84
C GLU A 112 -3.08 4.04 4.85
N VAL A 113 -1.83 4.21 4.37
CA VAL A 113 -0.63 4.30 5.22
C VAL A 113 -0.05 5.71 5.15
N TYR A 114 0.29 6.26 6.30
CA TYR A 114 0.81 7.62 6.46
C TYR A 114 2.13 7.63 7.21
N VAL A 115 3.03 8.52 6.78
CA VAL A 115 4.24 8.88 7.53
C VAL A 115 4.28 10.40 7.67
N ASN A 116 4.28 10.90 8.90
CA ASN A 116 4.27 12.33 9.22
C ASN A 116 3.17 13.11 8.48
N GLY A 117 1.96 12.54 8.40
CA GLY A 117 0.81 13.13 7.70
C GLY A 117 0.76 12.90 6.18
N TYR A 118 1.83 12.39 5.55
CA TYR A 118 1.86 12.13 4.11
C TYR A 118 1.42 10.71 3.79
N ASN A 119 0.45 10.56 2.87
CA ASN A 119 0.06 9.25 2.36
C ASN A 119 1.23 8.63 1.57
N VAL A 120 1.60 7.40 1.95
CA VAL A 120 2.70 6.64 1.34
C VAL A 120 2.23 5.93 0.08
N LEU A 121 0.97 5.50 0.04
CA LEU A 121 0.42 4.70 -1.03
C LEU A 121 0.05 5.59 -2.22
N LYS A 122 0.35 5.10 -3.43
CA LYS A 122 -0.04 5.77 -4.69
C LYS A 122 -1.41 5.33 -5.20
N SER A 123 -1.89 4.18 -4.75
CA SER A 123 -3.20 3.65 -5.11
C SER A 123 -4.30 4.25 -4.24
N LYS A 124 -5.53 4.30 -4.77
CA LYS A 124 -6.66 4.93 -4.07
C LYS A 124 -7.13 4.11 -2.88
N ARG A 125 -7.02 2.79 -2.98
CA ARG A 125 -7.45 1.81 -2.00
C ARG A 125 -6.52 0.61 -2.13
N TRP A 126 -5.75 0.33 -1.09
CA TRP A 126 -4.86 -0.81 -1.04
C TRP A 126 -5.31 -1.77 0.07
N PRO A 127 -5.12 -3.08 -0.08
CA PRO A 127 -4.80 -3.78 -1.32
C PRO A 127 -6.00 -3.83 -2.28
N TYR A 128 -5.74 -4.02 -3.57
CA TYR A 128 -6.82 -4.48 -4.45
C TYR A 128 -7.22 -5.89 -4.05
N ARG A 129 -8.53 -6.13 -3.99
CA ARG A 129 -9.09 -7.45 -3.74
C ARG A 129 -10.05 -7.77 -4.89
N MET A 130 -9.84 -8.92 -5.53
CA MET A 130 -10.74 -9.40 -6.60
C MET A 130 -12.17 -9.58 -6.07
N GLN A 131 -12.32 -10.01 -4.81
CA GLN A 131 -13.60 -10.15 -4.14
C GLN A 131 -13.71 -9.19 -2.96
N PRO A 132 -14.74 -8.32 -2.95
CA PRO A 132 -15.22 -7.47 -1.85
C PRO A 132 -14.81 -7.80 -0.42
N ASN A 133 -15.15 -9.04 -0.11
CA ASN A 133 -15.24 -9.65 1.20
C ASN A 133 -14.07 -10.59 1.48
N ASP A 134 -13.05 -10.65 0.62
CA ASP A 134 -11.86 -11.45 0.88
C ASP A 134 -11.04 -10.81 2.02
N ASP A 135 -10.81 -11.55 3.10
CA ASP A 135 -10.02 -11.11 4.25
C ASP A 135 -8.63 -11.77 4.33
N GLN A 136 -8.19 -12.46 3.28
CA GLN A 136 -6.86 -13.05 3.24
C GLN A 136 -5.79 -11.97 3.43
N PRO A 137 -4.75 -12.25 4.25
CA PRO A 137 -3.65 -11.31 4.44
C PRO A 137 -2.92 -11.00 3.14
N LEU A 138 -2.78 -9.71 2.85
CA LEU A 138 -1.98 -9.20 1.73
C LEU A 138 -0.84 -8.33 2.26
N TYR A 139 0.27 -8.32 1.53
CA TYR A 139 1.55 -7.77 1.96
C TYR A 139 2.07 -6.73 0.97
N ALA A 140 2.64 -5.64 1.47
CA ALA A 140 3.36 -4.62 0.70
C ALA A 140 4.67 -4.23 1.39
N SER A 141 5.63 -3.77 0.59
CA SER A 141 6.85 -3.12 1.05
C SER A 141 6.89 -1.71 0.48
N LEU A 142 7.04 -0.72 1.35
CA LEU A 142 6.93 0.70 1.01
C LEU A 142 8.22 1.42 1.39
N ASP A 143 8.84 2.12 0.44
CA ASP A 143 9.97 3.01 0.75
C ASP A 143 9.45 4.33 1.33
N VAL A 144 9.81 4.60 2.59
CA VAL A 144 9.37 5.78 3.32
C VAL A 144 10.49 6.79 3.55
N THR A 145 11.69 6.53 3.03
CA THR A 145 12.91 7.33 3.25
C THR A 145 12.69 8.83 3.03
N ARG A 146 11.96 9.18 1.97
CA ARG A 146 11.69 10.58 1.60
C ARG A 146 10.79 11.32 2.60
N LEU A 147 9.99 10.60 3.39
CA LEU A 147 8.99 11.14 4.32
C LEU A 147 9.53 11.28 5.76
N LEU A 148 10.72 10.74 6.02
CA LEU A 148 11.33 10.79 7.34
C LEU A 148 11.90 12.17 7.65
N GLN A 149 11.82 12.55 8.92
CA GLN A 149 12.35 13.78 9.49
C GLN A 149 13.30 13.47 10.66
N PRO A 150 14.10 14.44 11.13
CA PRO A 150 14.84 14.31 12.38
C PRO A 150 13.90 14.20 13.59
N ASP A 151 14.40 13.67 14.70
CA ASP A 151 13.68 13.54 15.97
C ASP A 151 12.47 12.61 15.88
N SER A 152 11.26 13.11 15.62
CA SER A 152 10.03 12.35 15.77
C SER A 152 9.43 11.93 14.42
N ASN A 153 9.22 10.64 14.19
CA ASN A 153 8.55 10.11 13.00
C ASN A 153 7.30 9.32 13.37
N THR A 154 6.13 9.83 12.98
CA THR A 154 4.85 9.14 13.19
C THR A 154 4.49 8.30 11.98
N ILE A 155 4.32 7.00 12.20
CA ILE A 155 3.71 6.08 11.23
C ILE A 155 2.27 5.87 11.68
N ALA A 156 1.33 6.03 10.75
CA ALA A 156 -0.09 5.87 11.02
C ALA A 156 -0.79 5.09 9.90
N VAL A 157 -1.81 4.31 10.24
CA VAL A 157 -2.57 3.50 9.30
C VAL A 157 -4.05 3.67 9.55
N TRP A 158 -4.81 3.98 8.51
CA TRP A 158 -6.27 3.94 8.54
C TRP A 158 -6.72 2.61 7.96
N PHE A 159 -7.31 1.78 8.79
CA PHE A 159 -7.82 0.46 8.44
C PHE A 159 -9.34 0.46 8.29
N SER A 160 -9.83 -0.24 7.27
CA SER A 160 -11.23 -0.62 7.09
C SER A 160 -11.34 -2.13 6.89
N PRO A 161 -12.27 -2.83 7.56
CA PRO A 161 -12.44 -4.27 7.39
C PRO A 161 -12.95 -4.63 5.99
N ALA A 162 -12.62 -5.84 5.54
CA ALA A 162 -13.28 -6.47 4.40
C ALA A 162 -14.66 -6.98 4.83
N PHE A 163 -15.65 -6.09 4.84
CA PHE A 163 -17.01 -6.40 5.27
C PHE A 163 -17.57 -7.64 4.53
N PRO A 164 -18.25 -8.58 5.21
CA PRO A 164 -18.75 -8.51 6.59
C PRO A 164 -17.85 -9.19 7.63
N HIS A 165 -16.59 -9.49 7.32
CA HIS A 165 -15.74 -10.27 8.21
C HIS A 165 -15.18 -9.43 9.36
N LEU A 166 -15.10 -10.06 10.54
CA LEU A 166 -14.45 -9.51 11.72
C LEU A 166 -13.13 -10.24 11.94
N GLN A 167 -12.03 -9.53 11.78
CA GLN A 167 -10.69 -10.05 12.03
C GLN A 167 -10.04 -9.34 13.21
N ALA A 168 -9.56 -10.11 14.19
CA ALA A 168 -8.71 -9.60 15.26
C ALA A 168 -7.30 -9.28 14.75
N GLN A 169 -6.84 -9.98 13.70
CA GLN A 169 -5.60 -9.68 12.97
C GLN A 169 -5.92 -8.63 11.92
N GLN A 170 -5.75 -7.34 12.24
CA GLN A 170 -6.12 -6.24 11.33
C GLN A 170 -4.92 -5.79 10.49
N ILE A 171 -3.82 -5.47 11.16
CA ILE A 171 -2.56 -5.08 10.52
C ILE A 171 -1.35 -5.71 11.21
N ALA A 172 -0.27 -5.87 10.45
CA ALA A 172 1.08 -6.10 10.99
C ALA A 172 2.06 -5.19 10.24
N ILE A 173 3.02 -4.59 10.94
CA ILE A 173 3.98 -3.64 10.39
C ILE A 173 5.39 -3.99 10.85
N SER A 174 6.35 -3.92 9.94
CA SER A 174 7.77 -3.88 10.25
C SER A 174 8.37 -2.59 9.68
N TYR A 175 8.95 -1.77 10.55
CA TYR A 175 9.66 -0.53 10.22
C TYR A 175 11.15 -0.72 10.45
N HIS A 176 11.92 -0.74 9.37
CA HIS A 176 13.35 -1.05 9.43
C HIS A 176 14.15 -0.20 8.43
N GLY A 177 15.45 -0.09 8.66
CA GLY A 177 16.32 0.71 7.81
C GLY A 177 17.66 1.01 8.47
N GLU A 178 18.31 2.09 8.02
CA GLU A 178 19.59 2.56 8.54
C GLU A 178 19.46 3.96 9.13
N GLN A 179 20.02 4.15 10.32
CA GLN A 179 20.22 5.46 10.93
C GLN A 179 21.21 6.30 10.11
N ALA A 180 21.31 7.60 10.40
CA ALA A 180 22.23 8.51 9.71
C ALA A 180 23.70 8.05 9.77
N GLU A 181 24.09 7.41 10.88
CA GLU A 181 25.44 6.87 11.11
C GLU A 181 25.70 5.52 10.40
N GLY A 182 24.67 4.94 9.76
CA GLY A 182 24.75 3.63 9.09
C GLY A 182 24.35 2.44 9.97
N THR A 183 24.08 2.65 11.26
CA THR A 183 23.60 1.59 12.16
C THR A 183 22.20 1.12 11.76
N PRO A 184 21.94 -0.19 11.60
CA PRO A 184 20.62 -0.69 11.26
C PRO A 184 19.65 -0.56 12.44
N PHE A 185 18.37 -0.36 12.14
CA PHE A 185 17.28 -0.45 13.11
C PHE A 185 16.13 -1.29 12.56
N SER A 186 15.35 -1.90 13.45
CA SER A 186 14.15 -2.64 13.09
C SER A 186 13.16 -2.64 14.25
N PHE A 187 11.91 -2.32 13.93
CA PHE A 187 10.78 -2.30 14.83
C PHE A 187 9.63 -3.09 14.22
N VAL A 188 8.78 -3.66 15.07
CA VAL A 188 7.58 -4.39 14.66
C VAL A 188 6.36 -3.81 15.39
N SER A 189 5.17 -4.07 14.87
CA SER A 189 3.93 -3.74 15.57
C SER A 189 3.67 -4.65 16.76
N ASP A 190 3.25 -4.03 17.85
CA ASP A 190 3.01 -4.61 19.17
C ASP A 190 1.97 -3.77 19.94
N ASP A 191 1.80 -4.01 21.24
CA ASP A 191 0.89 -3.28 22.12
C ASP A 191 1.30 -1.82 22.37
N SER A 192 2.49 -1.40 21.94
CA SER A 192 2.94 0.00 22.02
C SER A 192 2.30 0.89 20.94
N TRP A 193 1.66 0.29 19.95
CA TRP A 193 0.83 1.00 18.97
C TRP A 193 -0.46 1.50 19.63
N LEU A 194 -0.88 2.69 19.22
CA LEU A 194 -2.11 3.30 19.69
C LEU A 194 -3.21 3.13 18.63
N THR A 195 -4.43 2.93 19.10
CA THR A 195 -5.63 2.75 18.28
C THR A 195 -6.75 3.69 18.71
N ARG A 196 -7.56 4.12 17.73
CA ARG A 196 -8.79 4.88 17.95
C ARG A 196 -9.76 4.56 16.82
N HIS A 197 -11.05 4.45 17.12
CA HIS A 197 -12.07 4.37 16.07
C HIS A 197 -12.02 5.63 15.20
N ALA A 198 -12.05 5.45 13.89
CA ALA A 198 -12.14 6.58 12.97
C ALA A 198 -13.49 7.27 13.12
N ASN A 199 -13.56 8.54 12.71
CA ASN A 199 -14.82 9.27 12.50
C ASN A 199 -15.64 8.73 11.32
N VAL A 200 -15.19 7.64 10.69
CA VAL A 200 -15.80 6.97 9.55
C VAL A 200 -16.09 5.52 9.91
N ALA A 201 -17.20 4.98 9.42
CA ALA A 201 -17.52 3.57 9.53
C ALA A 201 -18.15 3.06 8.22
N LEU A 202 -18.09 1.75 8.00
CA LEU A 202 -18.90 1.11 6.97
C LEU A 202 -20.36 1.04 7.40
N THR A 203 -21.27 0.98 6.44
CA THR A 203 -22.66 0.63 6.70
C THR A 203 -22.89 -0.84 6.33
N LYS A 204 -23.96 -1.44 6.88
CA LYS A 204 -24.37 -2.81 6.51
C LYS A 204 -24.72 -2.96 5.02
N GLY A 205 -24.99 -1.85 4.32
CA GLY A 205 -25.21 -1.80 2.88
C GLY A 205 -23.92 -1.63 2.06
N HIS A 206 -22.75 -1.88 2.65
CA HIS A 206 -21.43 -1.71 2.01
C HIS A 206 -21.20 -0.27 1.50
N SER A 207 -21.69 0.70 2.26
CA SER A 207 -21.42 2.12 2.05
C SER A 207 -20.59 2.66 3.22
N GLU A 208 -20.44 3.97 3.32
CA GLU A 208 -19.72 4.62 4.40
C GLU A 208 -20.57 5.69 5.08
N ILE A 209 -20.35 5.90 6.37
CA ILE A 209 -20.81 7.03 7.14
C ILE A 209 -19.61 7.82 7.62
N PHE A 210 -19.57 9.10 7.29
CA PHE A 210 -18.52 10.06 7.66
C PHE A 210 -19.11 11.06 8.63
N ARG A 211 -18.52 11.16 9.80
CA ARG A 211 -18.79 12.23 10.76
C ARG A 211 -17.73 13.31 10.61
N ALA A 212 -18.09 14.57 10.82
CA ALA A 212 -17.10 15.64 10.84
C ALA A 212 -16.07 15.34 11.94
N PRO A 213 -14.75 15.39 11.66
CA PRO A 213 -13.74 15.10 12.67
C PRO A 213 -13.81 16.17 13.78
N SER A 214 -13.69 15.73 15.02
CA SER A 214 -13.45 16.64 16.14
C SER A 214 -12.04 17.25 16.05
N PRO A 215 -11.76 18.38 16.72
CA PRO A 215 -10.43 19.01 16.70
C PRO A 215 -9.29 18.05 17.10
N GLU A 216 -9.57 17.11 18.01
CA GLU A 216 -8.60 16.10 18.45
C GLU A 216 -8.27 15.05 17.37
N GLU A 217 -9.12 14.92 16.35
CA GLU A 217 -9.04 13.91 15.30
C GLU A 217 -8.43 14.46 14.00
N GLN A 218 -8.43 15.78 13.78
CA GLN A 218 -7.95 16.39 12.53
C GLN A 218 -6.50 16.03 12.18
N GLN A 219 -5.64 15.84 13.18
CA GLN A 219 -4.21 15.59 13.02
C GLN A 219 -3.78 14.16 13.39
N TRP A 220 -4.72 13.20 13.41
CA TRP A 220 -4.54 11.84 13.92
C TRP A 220 -3.29 11.10 13.40
N ASN A 221 -2.83 11.43 12.19
CA ASN A 221 -1.70 10.81 11.49
C ASN A 221 -0.37 11.59 11.59
N THR A 222 -0.30 12.61 12.45
CA THR A 222 0.89 13.45 12.68
C THR A 222 1.36 13.38 14.13
N ASN A 223 2.56 13.90 14.42
CA ASN A 223 3.08 13.95 15.78
C ASN A 223 2.27 14.87 16.71
N GLU A 224 1.47 15.79 16.16
CA GLU A 224 0.72 16.80 16.92
C GLU A 224 -0.61 16.28 17.50
N CYS A 225 -1.04 15.07 17.14
CA CYS A 225 -2.36 14.59 17.56
C CYS A 225 -2.49 14.34 19.07
N ALA A 226 -3.65 14.74 19.61
CA ALA A 226 -4.06 14.52 20.98
C ALA A 226 -4.28 13.02 21.26
N LEU A 227 -3.54 12.49 22.25
CA LEU A 227 -3.51 11.05 22.55
C LEU A 227 -4.50 10.59 23.64
N ALA A 228 -5.23 11.50 24.29
CA ALA A 228 -6.02 11.20 25.50
C ALA A 228 -7.10 10.12 25.31
N LEU A 229 -7.69 10.03 24.11
CA LEU A 229 -8.74 9.06 23.78
C LEU A 229 -8.24 7.82 23.02
N TRP A 230 -6.93 7.69 22.86
CA TRP A 230 -6.33 6.55 22.18
C TRP A 230 -6.10 5.40 23.16
N GLN A 231 -6.23 4.17 22.66
CA GLN A 231 -6.06 2.95 23.45
C GLN A 231 -4.93 2.10 22.86
N PRO A 232 -4.17 1.36 23.70
CA PRO A 232 -3.18 0.41 23.19
C PRO A 232 -3.80 -0.60 22.21
N ALA A 233 -3.06 -0.96 21.18
CA ALA A 233 -3.44 -2.02 20.27
C ALA A 233 -3.42 -3.37 21.00
N LEU A 234 -4.21 -4.32 20.51
CA LEU A 234 -4.26 -5.68 21.01
C LEU A 234 -3.39 -6.59 20.13
N PRO A 235 -2.28 -7.13 20.63
CA PRO A 235 -1.51 -8.15 19.91
C PRO A 235 -2.34 -9.42 19.71
N SER A 236 -2.23 -10.02 18.53
CA SER A 236 -2.87 -11.28 18.24
C SER A 236 -2.17 -12.42 19.00
N GLN A 237 -2.94 -13.23 19.73
CA GLN A 237 -2.43 -14.45 20.36
C GLN A 237 -2.20 -15.58 19.34
N HIS A 238 -2.85 -15.51 18.18
CA HIS A 238 -2.71 -16.50 17.12
C HIS A 238 -1.50 -16.17 16.24
N LYS A 239 -0.55 -17.09 16.18
CA LYS A 239 0.50 -17.07 15.16
C LYS A 239 -0.13 -17.42 13.82
N SER A 240 -0.04 -16.54 12.84
CA SER A 240 -0.44 -16.89 11.47
C SER A 240 0.51 -18.01 10.99
N MET A 241 -0.05 -19.17 10.64
CA MET A 241 0.70 -20.30 10.08
C MET A 241 1.16 -20.05 8.63
N GLN A 242 0.75 -18.93 8.01
CA GLN A 242 1.24 -18.56 6.69
C GLN A 242 2.64 -17.93 6.82
N SER A 243 3.64 -18.80 6.82
CA SER A 243 5.02 -18.44 6.53
C SER A 243 5.11 -17.89 5.12
N GLY A 244 5.45 -16.60 4.99
CA GLY A 244 5.87 -15.99 3.73
C GLY A 244 4.78 -15.98 2.65
N GLY A 245 3.82 -15.06 2.76
CA GLY A 245 3.14 -14.60 1.56
C GLY A 245 4.21 -14.06 0.60
N ASP A 246 4.31 -14.65 -0.59
CA ASP A 246 5.38 -14.35 -1.52
C ASP A 246 5.33 -12.84 -1.83
N PHE A 247 6.37 -12.10 -1.42
CA PHE A 247 6.59 -10.71 -1.82
C PHE A 247 6.89 -10.61 -3.33
N ASN A 248 6.43 -11.55 -4.15
CA ASN A 248 6.56 -11.61 -5.60
C ASN A 248 5.24 -11.93 -6.34
N THR A 249 4.10 -11.98 -5.64
CA THR A 249 2.79 -12.14 -6.30
C THR A 249 2.48 -10.89 -7.14
N ILE A 250 1.94 -11.07 -8.36
CA ILE A 250 1.44 -9.96 -9.18
C ILE A 250 0.42 -9.19 -8.36
N HIS A 251 0.73 -7.93 -8.08
CA HIS A 251 -0.18 -7.06 -7.34
C HIS A 251 -0.98 -6.21 -8.30
N ALA A 252 -2.29 -6.32 -8.16
CA ALA A 252 -3.18 -5.32 -8.69
C ALA A 252 -3.29 -4.16 -7.70
N SER A 253 -3.35 -2.96 -8.25
CA SER A 253 -3.58 -1.73 -7.51
C SER A 253 -4.68 -0.94 -8.20
N GLU A 254 -5.49 -0.25 -7.41
CA GLU A 254 -6.58 0.58 -7.93
C GLU A 254 -6.08 2.00 -8.18
N HIS A 255 -6.10 2.39 -9.46
CA HIS A 255 -5.66 3.71 -9.90
C HIS A 255 -6.80 4.51 -10.50
N ILE A 256 -6.73 5.83 -10.30
CA ILE A 256 -7.64 6.77 -10.94
C ILE A 256 -7.29 6.83 -12.43
N THR A 257 -8.24 6.46 -13.28
CA THR A 257 -8.05 6.45 -14.75
C THR A 257 -8.65 7.69 -15.39
N HIS A 258 -9.86 8.08 -14.96
CA HIS A 258 -10.57 9.21 -15.52
C HIS A 258 -11.31 10.02 -14.44
N ILE A 259 -11.48 11.31 -14.72
CA ILE A 259 -12.30 12.23 -13.95
C ILE A 259 -13.40 12.76 -14.86
N PHE A 260 -14.63 12.39 -14.60
CA PHE A 260 -15.82 12.82 -15.32
C PHE A 260 -16.43 14.06 -14.67
N ARG A 261 -16.99 14.93 -15.51
CA ARG A 261 -17.94 15.96 -15.09
C ARG A 261 -19.35 15.50 -15.47
N PRO A 262 -20.39 15.85 -14.69
CA PRO A 262 -21.75 15.55 -15.07
C PRO A 262 -22.20 16.41 -16.26
N ASP A 263 -22.96 15.82 -17.17
CA ASP A 263 -23.52 16.49 -18.35
C ASP A 263 -24.87 17.16 -18.04
N TYR A 264 -25.61 16.57 -17.11
CA TYR A 264 -26.96 17.02 -16.76
C TYR A 264 -27.16 17.09 -15.26
N LEU A 265 -27.97 18.06 -14.85
CA LEU A 265 -28.49 18.23 -13.50
C LEU A 265 -30.02 18.20 -13.55
N VAL A 266 -30.61 17.35 -12.72
CA VAL A 266 -32.05 17.32 -12.48
C VAL A 266 -32.31 17.63 -11.01
N VAL A 267 -33.11 18.66 -10.74
CA VAL A 267 -33.48 19.07 -9.39
C VAL A 267 -34.92 18.63 -9.12
N GLN A 268 -35.15 17.91 -8.02
CA GLN A 268 -36.47 17.45 -7.59
C GLN A 268 -36.62 17.70 -6.08
N GLY A 269 -37.21 18.82 -5.71
CA GLY A 269 -37.37 19.21 -4.31
C GLY A 269 -36.02 19.40 -3.63
N ASP A 270 -35.77 18.63 -2.56
CA ASP A 270 -34.53 18.63 -1.75
C ASP A 270 -33.43 17.71 -2.31
N THR A 271 -33.70 17.07 -3.44
CA THR A 271 -32.82 16.07 -4.04
C THR A 271 -32.35 16.55 -5.41
N VAL A 272 -31.04 16.42 -5.64
CA VAL A 272 -30.44 16.66 -6.95
C VAL A 272 -29.85 15.38 -7.53
N CYS A 273 -29.98 15.23 -8.84
CA CYS A 273 -29.45 14.12 -9.59
C CYS A 273 -28.48 14.65 -10.65
N PHE A 274 -27.20 14.30 -10.51
CA PHE A 274 -26.18 14.54 -11.53
C PHE A 274 -26.05 13.30 -12.42
N ILE A 275 -26.08 13.50 -13.74
CA ILE A 275 -25.95 12.42 -14.73
C ILE A 275 -24.62 12.57 -15.45
N PHE A 276 -23.79 11.55 -15.40
CA PHE A 276 -22.49 11.50 -16.07
C PHE A 276 -22.63 11.05 -17.53
N PRO A 277 -21.67 11.42 -18.41
CA PRO A 277 -21.69 11.07 -19.84
C PRO A 277 -21.73 9.56 -20.09
N GLN A 278 -21.14 8.79 -19.18
CA GLN A 278 -21.13 7.34 -19.22
C GLN A 278 -21.12 6.76 -17.81
N ALA A 279 -21.51 5.49 -17.69
CA ALA A 279 -21.32 4.74 -16.46
C ALA A 279 -19.84 4.45 -16.23
N PHE A 280 -19.40 4.51 -14.97
CA PHE A 280 -18.04 4.16 -14.55
C PHE A 280 -18.06 3.44 -13.20
N TYR A 281 -17.00 2.71 -12.89
CA TYR A 281 -16.82 2.11 -11.56
C TYR A 281 -15.86 2.96 -10.74
N GLY A 282 -16.29 3.38 -9.55
CA GLY A 282 -15.48 4.26 -8.72
C GLY A 282 -16.28 4.97 -7.63
N TYR A 283 -16.05 6.28 -7.47
CA TYR A 283 -16.73 7.11 -6.48
C TYR A 283 -16.97 8.53 -7.03
N ALA A 284 -17.87 9.27 -6.39
CA ALA A 284 -18.03 10.69 -6.66
C ALA A 284 -17.29 11.52 -5.61
N ARG A 285 -16.69 12.63 -6.04
CA ARG A 285 -16.17 13.69 -5.18
C ARG A 285 -17.05 14.92 -5.32
N VAL A 286 -17.65 15.33 -4.22
CA VAL A 286 -18.54 16.50 -4.16
C VAL A 286 -17.83 17.56 -3.33
N THR A 287 -17.73 18.77 -3.87
CA THR A 287 -17.21 19.95 -3.16
C THR A 287 -18.39 20.82 -2.75
N PHE A 288 -18.42 21.19 -1.48
CA PHE A 288 -19.43 22.05 -0.91
C PHE A 288 -18.84 23.40 -0.49
N ARG A 289 -19.67 24.43 -0.51
CA ARG A 289 -19.43 25.71 0.16
C ARG A 289 -20.64 26.13 0.95
N HIS A 290 -20.38 26.90 2.00
CA HIS A 290 -21.43 27.46 2.85
C HIS A 290 -22.30 26.40 3.53
N THR A 291 -21.77 25.17 3.69
CA THR A 291 -22.36 24.15 4.56
C THR A 291 -22.27 24.59 6.02
N HIS A 292 -23.25 24.19 6.81
CA HIS A 292 -23.20 24.39 8.26
C HIS A 292 -22.64 23.14 8.94
N PRO A 293 -21.88 23.31 10.04
CA PRO A 293 -21.43 22.17 10.83
C PRO A 293 -22.61 21.29 11.25
N GLN A 294 -22.43 19.98 11.11
CA GLN A 294 -23.41 18.94 11.44
C GLN A 294 -24.55 18.74 10.45
N GLU A 295 -24.61 19.47 9.34
CA GLU A 295 -25.54 19.17 8.24
C GLU A 295 -25.24 17.80 7.64
N TRP A 296 -26.28 17.00 7.40
CA TRP A 296 -26.14 15.68 6.79
C TRP A 296 -26.50 15.69 5.31
N VAL A 297 -25.68 15.00 4.53
CA VAL A 297 -25.89 14.78 3.10
C VAL A 297 -25.76 13.29 2.80
N ASN A 298 -26.68 12.76 2.02
CA ASN A 298 -26.61 11.42 1.45
C ASN A 298 -26.19 11.51 -0.02
N ILE A 299 -25.03 10.93 -0.36
CA ILE A 299 -24.44 10.92 -1.71
C ILE A 299 -24.41 9.48 -2.22
N ASN A 300 -25.47 9.04 -2.92
CA ASN A 300 -25.65 7.64 -3.34
C ASN A 300 -25.32 6.63 -2.22
N GLY A 301 -25.84 6.84 -1.01
CA GLY A 301 -25.64 5.99 0.17
C GLY A 301 -24.43 6.37 1.04
N LEU A 302 -23.52 7.24 0.59
CA LEU A 302 -22.50 7.82 1.48
C LEU A 302 -23.18 8.84 2.39
N HIS A 303 -23.24 8.54 3.69
CA HIS A 303 -23.79 9.47 4.68
C HIS A 303 -22.67 10.38 5.18
N TYR A 304 -22.68 11.64 4.79
CA TYR A 304 -21.61 12.58 5.11
C TYR A 304 -22.14 13.71 6.00
N GLN A 305 -21.47 13.93 7.13
CA GLN A 305 -21.74 15.06 8.00
C GLN A 305 -20.76 16.19 7.69
N CYS A 306 -21.30 17.33 7.29
CA CYS A 306 -20.52 18.50 6.95
C CYS A 306 -19.83 19.07 8.18
N SER A 307 -18.57 19.46 8.00
CA SER A 307 -17.76 20.21 8.94
C SER A 307 -18.05 21.71 8.88
N GLY A 308 -18.54 22.20 7.74
CA GLY A 308 -18.75 23.63 7.48
C GLY A 308 -17.49 24.38 7.05
N GLU A 309 -16.42 23.64 6.72
CA GLU A 309 -15.20 24.21 6.14
C GLU A 309 -15.47 24.76 4.73
N THR A 310 -14.70 25.77 4.33
CA THR A 310 -14.77 26.28 2.96
C THR A 310 -14.10 25.30 2.00
N ASP A 311 -14.72 25.05 0.85
CA ASP A 311 -14.25 24.06 -0.13
C ASP A 311 -14.17 22.63 0.44
N GLU A 312 -15.08 22.30 1.36
CA GLU A 312 -15.22 20.98 1.96
C GLU A 312 -15.47 19.91 0.88
N GLN A 313 -14.77 18.78 0.96
CA GLN A 313 -14.90 17.68 -0.02
C GLN A 313 -15.39 16.40 0.63
N ALA A 314 -16.52 15.89 0.12
CA ALA A 314 -17.06 14.59 0.48
C ALA A 314 -16.79 13.56 -0.62
N TYR A 315 -16.23 12.41 -0.24
CA TYR A 315 -16.04 11.26 -1.10
C TYR A 315 -15.82 9.97 -0.29
N ARG A 316 -16.08 8.83 -0.92
CA ARG A 316 -15.87 7.48 -0.33
C ARG A 316 -14.38 7.19 -0.15
N LYS A 317 -14.00 6.54 0.95
CA LYS A 317 -12.60 6.18 1.22
C LYS A 317 -12.30 4.75 0.82
N PHE A 318 -13.04 3.77 1.34
CA PHE A 318 -12.75 2.35 1.12
C PHE A 318 -13.82 1.60 0.31
N THR A 319 -14.90 2.28 -0.08
CA THR A 319 -15.99 1.70 -0.88
C THR A 319 -16.02 2.27 -2.30
N LEU A 320 -16.29 1.40 -3.28
CA LEU A 320 -16.47 1.76 -4.69
C LEU A 320 -17.81 1.21 -5.19
N GLN A 321 -18.39 1.88 -6.18
CA GLN A 321 -19.68 1.49 -6.76
C GLN A 321 -19.75 1.84 -8.25
N PRO A 322 -20.59 1.14 -9.03
CA PRO A 322 -20.94 1.62 -10.37
C PRO A 322 -21.77 2.91 -10.27
N ILE A 323 -21.39 3.94 -11.01
CA ILE A 323 -22.05 5.25 -11.02
C ILE A 323 -22.33 5.65 -12.46
N HIS A 324 -23.57 6.05 -12.70
CA HIS A 324 -24.00 6.78 -13.90
C HIS A 324 -24.85 7.98 -13.50
N ARG A 325 -25.70 7.79 -12.49
CA ARG A 325 -26.47 8.83 -11.82
C ARG A 325 -26.02 8.97 -10.38
N LEU A 326 -25.80 10.20 -9.94
CA LEU A 326 -25.44 10.56 -8.58
C LEU A 326 -26.58 11.34 -7.95
N TRP A 327 -27.28 10.69 -7.02
CA TRP A 327 -28.31 11.29 -6.20
C TRP A 327 -27.68 11.88 -4.95
N ILE A 328 -27.95 13.15 -4.72
CA ILE A 328 -27.54 13.88 -3.52
C ILE A 328 -28.80 14.42 -2.87
N THR A 329 -29.04 14.01 -1.63
CA THR A 329 -30.17 14.46 -0.81
C THR A 329 -29.65 14.99 0.51
N GLY A 330 -29.99 16.23 0.81
CA GLY A 330 -29.68 16.85 2.09
C GLY A 330 -30.67 16.50 3.19
N ASP A 331 -30.33 16.86 4.43
CA ASP A 331 -31.32 17.03 5.48
C ASP A 331 -32.12 18.34 5.29
N ARG A 332 -32.89 18.76 6.30
CA ARG A 332 -33.72 19.97 6.22
C ARG A 332 -32.91 21.28 6.18
N ALA A 333 -31.65 21.26 6.59
CA ALA A 333 -30.79 22.44 6.66
C ALA A 333 -29.96 22.58 5.37
N PHE A 334 -29.54 21.46 4.81
CA PHE A 334 -28.79 21.43 3.57
C PHE A 334 -29.59 21.92 2.36
N LYS A 335 -28.92 22.65 1.48
CA LYS A 335 -29.47 23.24 0.25
C LYS A 335 -28.62 22.83 -0.95
N SER A 336 -29.28 22.49 -2.06
CA SER A 336 -28.58 22.06 -3.28
C SER A 336 -27.60 23.09 -3.84
N GLU A 337 -27.82 24.37 -3.57
CA GLU A 337 -26.97 25.50 -3.96
C GLU A 337 -25.63 25.51 -3.22
N GLN A 338 -25.49 24.77 -2.11
CA GLN A 338 -24.21 24.57 -1.42
C GLN A 338 -23.28 23.63 -2.21
N ILE A 339 -23.76 22.95 -3.25
CA ILE A 339 -22.97 22.07 -4.10
C ILE A 339 -22.26 22.89 -5.17
N GLU A 340 -20.96 23.08 -5.00
CA GLU A 340 -20.13 23.86 -5.92
C GLU A 340 -19.60 23.04 -7.08
N LYS A 341 -19.22 21.78 -6.81
CA LYS A 341 -18.56 20.95 -7.80
C LYS A 341 -18.85 19.48 -7.58
N VAL A 342 -19.10 18.77 -8.68
CA VAL A 342 -19.26 17.32 -8.70
C VAL A 342 -18.31 16.72 -9.72
N GLU A 343 -17.55 15.72 -9.28
CA GLU A 343 -16.62 14.95 -10.11
C GLU A 343 -16.88 13.46 -9.94
N GLY A 344 -16.92 12.73 -11.04
CA GLY A 344 -16.96 11.27 -11.06
C GLY A 344 -15.55 10.72 -11.20
N ILE A 345 -15.05 10.00 -10.21
CA ILE A 345 -13.69 9.46 -10.21
C ILE A 345 -13.77 7.98 -10.57
N GLU A 346 -13.34 7.66 -11.79
CA GLU A 346 -13.21 6.27 -12.23
C GLU A 346 -11.94 5.66 -11.67
N VAL A 347 -12.09 4.43 -11.19
CA VAL A 347 -11.00 3.64 -10.62
C VAL A 347 -10.98 2.29 -11.31
N CYS A 348 -9.81 1.90 -11.82
CA CYS A 348 -9.61 0.60 -12.45
C CYS A 348 -8.43 -0.14 -11.80
N PRO A 349 -8.54 -1.47 -11.65
CA PRO A 349 -7.39 -2.28 -11.27
C PRO A 349 -6.38 -2.29 -12.41
N THR A 350 -5.13 -2.02 -12.08
CA THR A 350 -4.00 -2.18 -12.99
C THR A 350 -3.06 -3.21 -12.40
N LEU A 351 -2.68 -4.21 -13.20
CA LEU A 351 -1.71 -5.23 -12.80
C LEU A 351 -0.31 -4.64 -12.94
N SER A 352 0.47 -4.67 -11.86
CA SER A 352 1.87 -4.28 -11.90
C SER A 352 2.77 -5.47 -11.55
N TYR A 353 3.90 -5.57 -12.25
CA TYR A 353 4.94 -6.56 -12.00
C TYR A 353 6.06 -6.04 -11.08
N LYS A 354 5.94 -4.79 -10.58
CA LYS A 354 6.98 -4.13 -9.80
C LYS A 354 6.44 -3.73 -8.44
N TRP A 355 7.15 -4.14 -7.40
CA TRP A 355 6.90 -3.83 -5.99
C TRP A 355 7.27 -2.39 -5.60
N HIS A 356 7.82 -1.62 -6.54
CA HIS A 356 8.20 -0.24 -6.30
C HIS A 356 7.08 0.67 -6.78
N ASP A 357 6.16 0.99 -5.88
CA ASP A 357 5.37 2.20 -5.95
C ASP A 357 6.14 3.36 -5.31
#